data_AF-A0A8T7CVM4-F1
#
_entry.id   AF-A0A8T7CVM4-F1
#
_cell.length_a   1.000
_cell.length_b   1.000
_cell.length_c   1.000
_cell.angle_alpha   90.00
_cell.angle_beta   90.00
_cell.angle_gamma   90.00
#
_symmetry.space_group_name_H-M   'P 1'
#
loop_
_entity.id
_entity.type
_entity.pdbx_description
1 polymer ?
#
loop_
_entity_poly.entity_id
_entity_poly.type
_entity_poly.pdbx_seq_one_letter_code
_entity_poly.pdbx_strand_id
1 'polypeptide(L)'
;MSNGKNEDRLFKVFCNECDERMQRALAILEQHGGANFNAESYDKLHQEFDSLVGAARAVNMPEMEQFNRVMAVFTRYLRNKLPLAASQEEKLLLRKAVELTTRCQNSTQHCILKHPQQVQSLLNAVQGILEKG
;
A
#
# COMPACT_ATOMS: atom_id res chain seq x y z
N MET A 1 4.22 22.97 26.86
CA MET A 1 3.38 23.10 25.64
C MET A 1 4.27 23.09 24.39
N SER A 2 4.66 21.92 23.87
CA SER A 2 5.45 21.81 22.63
C SER A 2 5.30 20.49 21.83
N ASN A 3 4.52 19.50 22.29
CA ASN A 3 4.44 18.20 21.59
C ASN A 3 3.67 18.23 20.25
N GLY A 4 2.56 18.97 20.17
CA GLY A 4 1.72 18.95 18.95
C GLY A 4 2.41 19.43 17.67
N LYS A 5 3.35 20.40 17.77
CA LYS A 5 4.07 20.91 16.59
C LYS A 5 5.03 19.88 15.97
N ASN A 6 5.57 18.96 16.77
CA ASN A 6 6.46 17.91 16.28
C ASN A 6 5.67 16.75 15.65
N GLU A 7 4.54 16.39 16.25
CA GLU A 7 3.61 15.38 15.72
C GLU A 7 3.07 15.82 14.34
N ASP A 8 2.65 17.07 14.20
CA ASP A 8 2.19 17.63 12.92
C ASP A 8 3.27 17.60 11.83
N ARG A 9 4.54 17.84 12.21
CA ARG A 9 5.67 17.81 11.27
C ARG A 9 5.98 16.38 10.83
N LEU A 10 6.03 15.42 11.76
CA LEU A 10 6.28 14.01 11.45
C LEU A 10 5.16 13.44 10.58
N PHE A 11 3.90 13.78 10.89
CA PHE A 11 2.76 13.39 10.08
C PHE A 11 2.84 13.94 8.66
N LYS A 12 3.22 15.22 8.49
CA LYS A 12 3.41 15.80 7.15
C LYS A 12 4.52 15.09 6.36
N VAL A 13 5.63 14.74 7.00
CA VAL A 13 6.71 13.97 6.38
C VAL A 13 6.22 12.58 5.98
N PHE A 14 5.46 11.91 6.85
CA PHE A 14 4.84 10.62 6.55
C PHE A 14 3.90 10.70 5.34
N CYS A 15 3.04 11.72 5.26
CA CYS A 15 2.14 11.90 4.12
C CYS A 15 2.89 12.09 2.79
N ASN A 16 4.01 12.84 2.80
CA ASN A 16 4.85 13.01 1.62
C ASN A 16 5.53 11.70 1.23
N GLU A 17 6.12 10.98 2.19
CA GLU A 17 6.76 9.69 1.95
C GLU A 17 5.74 8.67 1.39
N CYS A 18 4.53 8.66 1.95
CA CYS A 18 3.43 7.83 1.50
C CYS A 18 3.07 8.11 0.05
N ASP A 19 2.95 9.38 -0.32
CA ASP A 19 2.66 9.77 -1.70
C ASP A 19 3.78 9.38 -2.67
N GLU A 20 5.03 9.71 -2.35
CA GLU A 20 6.19 9.37 -3.19
C GLU A 20 6.32 7.87 -3.41
N ARG A 21 6.14 7.06 -2.35
CA ARG A 21 6.17 5.59 -2.44
C ARG A 21 5.05 5.03 -3.29
N MET A 22 3.85 5.56 -3.13
CA MET A 22 2.69 5.08 -3.89
C MET A 22 2.75 5.53 -5.37
N GLN A 23 3.33 6.68 -5.67
CA GLN A 23 3.68 7.07 -7.04
C GLN A 23 4.69 6.10 -7.66
N ARG A 24 5.73 5.68 -6.93
CA ARG A 24 6.67 4.64 -7.39
C ARG A 24 5.98 3.29 -7.59
N ALA A 25 5.12 2.88 -6.67
CA ALA A 25 4.34 1.65 -6.79
C ALA A 25 3.42 1.68 -8.03
N LEU A 26 2.78 2.82 -8.30
CA LEU A 26 1.96 3.02 -9.49
C LEU A 26 2.81 2.92 -10.77
N ALA A 27 3.97 3.56 -10.79
CA ALA A 27 4.89 3.47 -11.93
C ALA A 27 5.35 2.02 -12.20
N ILE A 28 5.61 1.22 -11.15
CA ILE A 28 5.91 -0.22 -11.29
C ILE A 28 4.72 -0.97 -11.91
N LEU A 29 3.50 -0.69 -11.45
CA LEU A 29 2.28 -1.29 -12.01
C LEU A 29 2.05 -0.93 -13.48
N GLU A 30 2.35 0.32 -13.87
CA GLU A 30 2.16 0.84 -15.23
C GLU A 30 3.25 0.38 -16.20
N GLN A 31 4.52 0.38 -15.79
CA GLN A 31 5.66 0.01 -16.64
C GLN A 31 5.55 -1.39 -17.23
N HIS A 32 4.92 -2.32 -16.52
CA HIS A 32 4.84 -3.72 -16.94
C HIS A 32 3.53 -4.09 -17.66
N GLY A 33 2.63 -3.12 -17.93
CA GLY A 33 1.41 -3.32 -18.72
C GLY A 33 0.53 -4.49 -18.27
N GLY A 34 0.64 -4.90 -17.01
CA GLY A 34 0.04 -6.10 -16.45
C GLY A 34 0.57 -7.45 -16.98
N ALA A 35 1.32 -7.51 -18.08
CA ALA A 35 1.75 -8.77 -18.69
C ALA A 35 3.14 -9.25 -18.25
N ASN A 36 4.04 -8.34 -17.86
CA ASN A 36 5.46 -8.65 -17.63
C ASN A 36 5.92 -8.48 -16.18
N PHE A 37 5.02 -8.71 -15.21
CA PHE A 37 5.41 -8.72 -13.81
C PHE A 37 6.36 -9.89 -13.54
N ASN A 38 7.57 -9.57 -13.09
CA ASN A 38 8.56 -10.56 -12.72
C ASN A 38 8.82 -10.52 -11.21
N ALA A 39 9.72 -11.39 -10.75
CA ALA A 39 10.14 -11.46 -9.35
C ALA A 39 10.59 -10.11 -8.78
N GLU A 40 11.34 -9.34 -9.57
CA GLU A 40 11.87 -8.03 -9.19
C GLU A 40 10.76 -6.98 -9.05
N SER A 41 9.78 -6.98 -9.96
CA SER A 41 8.62 -6.08 -9.88
C SER A 41 7.86 -6.28 -8.57
N TYR A 42 7.63 -7.54 -8.16
CA TYR A 42 6.96 -7.84 -6.90
C TYR A 42 7.81 -7.52 -5.67
N ASP A 43 9.12 -7.76 -5.72
CA ASP A 43 10.03 -7.40 -4.62
C ASP A 43 10.05 -5.88 -4.39
N LYS A 44 10.05 -5.08 -5.47
CA LYS A 44 9.94 -3.62 -5.39
C LYS A 44 8.61 -3.18 -4.79
N LEU A 45 7.48 -3.73 -5.24
CA LEU A 45 6.17 -3.41 -4.64
C LEU A 45 6.11 -3.78 -3.15
N HIS A 46 6.60 -4.96 -2.79
CA HIS A 46 6.68 -5.40 -1.40
C HIS A 46 7.49 -4.39 -0.56
N GLN A 47 8.66 -3.97 -1.05
CA GLN A 47 9.52 -3.02 -0.35
C GLN A 47 8.82 -1.67 -0.11
N GLU A 48 8.04 -1.17 -1.07
CA GLU A 48 7.30 0.08 -0.89
C GLU A 48 6.25 -0.04 0.22
N PHE A 49 5.47 -1.12 0.26
CA PHE A 49 4.50 -1.35 1.33
C PHE A 49 5.19 -1.59 2.68
N ASP A 50 6.23 -2.42 2.75
CA ASP A 50 6.94 -2.74 3.99
C ASP A 50 7.58 -1.49 4.62
N SER A 51 8.14 -0.60 3.79
CA SER A 51 8.68 0.67 4.27
C SER A 51 7.59 1.56 4.90
N LEU A 52 6.38 1.54 4.34
CA LEU A 52 5.25 2.29 4.89
C LEU A 52 4.70 1.69 6.20
N VAL A 53 4.92 0.40 6.48
CA VAL A 53 4.62 -0.20 7.79
C VAL A 53 5.43 0.49 8.87
N GLY A 54 6.75 0.60 8.68
CA GLY A 54 7.65 1.27 9.62
C GLY A 54 7.32 2.75 9.80
N ALA A 55 7.03 3.44 8.69
CA ALA A 55 6.67 4.85 8.71
C ALA A 55 5.33 5.11 9.42
N ALA A 56 4.30 4.28 9.17
CA ALA A 56 3.00 4.40 9.82
C ALA A 56 3.09 4.18 11.34
N ARG A 57 3.93 3.24 11.78
CA ARG A 57 4.20 3.02 13.20
C ARG A 57 4.84 4.24 13.87
N ALA A 58 5.79 4.88 13.20
CA ALA A 58 6.48 6.06 13.72
C ALA A 58 5.55 7.27 13.95
N VAL A 59 4.42 7.33 13.24
CA VAL A 59 3.39 8.37 13.39
C VAL A 59 2.11 7.88 14.08
N ASN A 60 2.14 6.71 14.73
CA ASN A 60 1.00 6.11 15.45
C ASN A 60 -0.27 5.96 14.59
N MET A 61 -0.14 5.49 13.36
CA MET A 61 -1.27 5.21 12.46
C MET A 61 -1.49 3.69 12.28
N PRO A 62 -2.17 3.01 13.22
CA PRO A 62 -2.32 1.56 13.20
C PRO A 62 -3.10 1.03 11.99
N GLU A 63 -4.09 1.77 11.50
CA GLU A 63 -4.86 1.37 10.31
C GLU A 63 -3.99 1.35 9.06
N MET A 64 -3.07 2.31 8.94
CA MET A 64 -2.11 2.33 7.83
C MET A 64 -1.01 1.31 8.01
N GLU A 65 -0.57 1.05 9.25
CA GLU A 65 0.35 -0.06 9.51
C GLU A 65 -0.29 -1.38 9.06
N GLN A 66 -1.54 -1.66 9.46
CA GLN A 66 -2.26 -2.87 9.11
C GLN A 66 -2.47 -2.99 7.60
N PHE A 67 -2.94 -1.92 6.96
CA PHE A 67 -3.16 -1.89 5.52
C PHE A 67 -1.88 -2.23 4.75
N ASN A 68 -0.79 -1.51 5.03
CA ASN A 68 0.49 -1.71 4.35
C ASN A 68 1.06 -3.12 4.61
N ARG A 69 0.88 -3.65 5.83
CA ARG A 69 1.28 -5.02 6.16
C ARG A 69 0.53 -6.05 5.31
N VAL A 70 -0.79 -5.92 5.18
CA VAL A 70 -1.59 -6.85 4.35
C VAL A 70 -1.17 -6.76 2.89
N MET A 71 -0.91 -5.56 2.38
CA MET A 71 -0.45 -5.38 1.00
C MET A 71 0.98 -5.90 0.76
N ALA A 72 1.89 -5.76 1.73
CA ALA A 72 3.21 -6.38 1.68
C ALA A 72 3.10 -7.92 1.63
N VAL A 73 2.27 -8.51 2.48
CA VAL A 73 2.02 -9.96 2.45
C VAL A 73 1.43 -10.38 1.10
N PHE A 74 0.47 -9.62 0.57
CA PHE A 74 -0.16 -9.93 -0.71
C PHE A 74 0.80 -9.86 -1.90
N THR A 75 1.66 -8.83 -1.97
CA THR A 75 2.70 -8.73 -3.00
C THR A 75 3.69 -9.89 -2.92
N ARG A 76 4.07 -10.32 -1.71
CA ARG A 76 4.92 -11.49 -1.50
C ARG A 76 4.24 -12.80 -1.91
N TYR A 77 2.95 -12.95 -1.64
CA TYR A 77 2.15 -14.07 -2.10
C TYR A 77 2.16 -14.15 -3.64
N LEU A 78 1.87 -13.05 -4.33
CA LEU A 78 1.88 -13.00 -5.80
C LEU A 78 3.26 -13.31 -6.38
N ARG A 79 4.33 -12.86 -5.71
CA ARG A 79 5.69 -13.24 -6.06
C ARG A 79 5.90 -14.75 -6.00
N ASN A 80 5.41 -15.41 -4.94
CA ASN A 80 5.59 -16.84 -4.73
C ASN A 80 4.75 -17.70 -5.69
N LYS A 81 3.71 -17.14 -6.32
CA LYS A 81 2.94 -17.82 -7.37
C LYS A 81 3.70 -17.96 -8.69
N LEU A 82 4.79 -17.20 -8.89
CA LEU A 82 5.57 -17.30 -10.12
C LEU A 82 6.05 -18.75 -10.36
N PRO A 83 6.00 -19.24 -11.62
CA PRO A 83 5.78 -18.49 -12.85
C PRO A 83 4.29 -18.30 -13.24
N LEU A 84 3.34 -18.72 -12.40
CA LEU A 84 1.91 -18.49 -12.68
C LEU A 84 1.66 -16.98 -12.69
N ALA A 85 1.08 -16.48 -13.77
CA ALA A 85 0.72 -15.07 -13.87
C ALA A 85 -0.38 -14.74 -12.86
N ALA A 86 -0.23 -13.61 -12.16
CA ALA A 86 -1.30 -13.07 -11.34
C ALA A 86 -2.57 -12.86 -12.18
N SER A 87 -3.72 -13.19 -11.60
CA SER A 87 -5.02 -13.00 -12.22
C SER A 87 -5.29 -11.50 -12.45
N GLN A 88 -6.24 -11.19 -13.33
CA GLN A 88 -6.66 -9.80 -13.53
C GLN A 88 -7.24 -9.18 -12.25
N GLU A 89 -7.93 -10.00 -11.43
CA GLU A 89 -8.46 -9.58 -10.13
C GLU A 89 -7.33 -9.22 -9.17
N GLU A 90 -6.29 -10.07 -9.05
CA GLU A 90 -5.14 -9.81 -8.18
C GLU A 90 -4.40 -8.51 -8.56
N LYS A 91 -4.23 -8.27 -9.87
CA LYS A 91 -3.64 -7.03 -10.39
C LYS A 91 -4.52 -5.81 -10.10
N LEU A 92 -5.83 -5.94 -10.25
CA LEU A 92 -6.78 -4.87 -9.96
C LEU A 92 -6.78 -4.50 -8.47
N LEU A 93 -6.69 -5.49 -7.58
CA LEU A 93 -6.59 -5.26 -6.14
C LEU A 93 -5.30 -4.51 -5.78
N LEU A 94 -4.16 -4.89 -6.34
CA LEU A 94 -2.90 -4.15 -6.16
C LEU A 94 -3.02 -2.69 -6.60
N ARG A 95 -3.59 -2.46 -7.78
CA ARG A 95 -3.77 -1.11 -8.32
C ARG A 95 -4.68 -0.27 -7.43
N LYS A 96 -5.83 -0.81 -7.02
CA LYS A 96 -6.76 -0.14 -6.10
C LYS A 96 -6.11 0.20 -4.77
N ALA A 97 -5.24 -0.67 -4.25
CA ALA A 97 -4.51 -0.41 -3.01
C ALA A 97 -3.64 0.84 -3.14
N VAL A 98 -2.86 0.95 -4.22
CA VAL A 98 -2.00 2.10 -4.48
C VAL A 98 -2.83 3.39 -4.67
N GLU A 99 -3.90 3.33 -5.46
CA GLU A 99 -4.79 4.47 -5.73
C GLU A 99 -5.53 5.00 -4.50
N LEU A 100 -5.88 4.12 -3.56
CA LEU A 100 -6.49 4.52 -2.28
C LEU A 100 -5.50 5.26 -1.38
N THR A 101 -4.21 5.04 -1.59
CA THR A 101 -3.14 5.53 -0.73
C THR A 101 -2.52 6.84 -1.25
N THR A 102 -2.54 7.10 -2.57
CA THR A 102 -2.04 8.34 -3.23
C THR A 102 -2.85 9.62 -2.98
N ARG A 103 -3.84 9.63 -2.08
CA ARG A 103 -4.73 10.80 -1.86
C ARG A 103 -4.42 11.59 -0.59
N CYS A 104 -3.20 11.50 -0.09
CA CYS A 104 -2.79 12.11 1.18
C CYS A 104 -2.59 13.64 1.17
N GLN A 105 -2.43 14.25 0.00
CA GLN A 105 -1.68 15.51 -0.07
C GLN A 105 -2.31 16.77 0.55
N ASN A 106 -3.60 16.80 0.93
CA ASN A 106 -4.29 18.08 1.26
C ASN A 106 -5.20 18.04 2.49
N SER A 107 -4.98 17.12 3.43
CA SER A 107 -5.92 16.89 4.54
C SER A 107 -5.17 16.75 5.85
N THR A 108 -5.52 17.59 6.84
CA THR A 108 -5.20 17.35 8.25
C THR A 108 -5.85 16.07 8.81
N GLN A 109 -6.67 15.40 8.01
CA GLN A 109 -7.25 14.09 8.30
C GLN A 109 -6.60 12.98 7.46
N HIS A 110 -6.24 11.91 8.16
CA HIS A 110 -5.79 10.60 7.71
C HIS A 110 -6.37 10.14 6.35
N CYS A 111 -5.50 9.80 5.40
CA CYS A 111 -5.85 9.61 3.98
C CYS A 111 -6.64 8.34 3.70
N ILE A 112 -6.28 7.23 4.37
CA ILE A 112 -7.02 5.96 4.32
C ILE A 112 -8.40 6.09 4.99
N LEU A 113 -8.58 7.05 5.91
CA LEU A 113 -9.87 7.30 6.57
C LEU A 113 -10.88 8.04 5.71
N LYS A 114 -10.53 8.48 4.49
CA LYS A 114 -11.51 9.10 3.59
C LYS A 114 -12.47 8.09 2.97
N HIS A 115 -12.05 6.83 2.83
CA HIS A 115 -12.83 5.77 2.21
C HIS A 115 -12.76 4.45 2.99
N PRO A 116 -13.11 4.43 4.29
CA PRO A 116 -12.92 3.27 5.17
C PRO A 116 -13.64 2.03 4.65
N GLN A 117 -14.81 2.20 4.02
CA GLN A 117 -15.57 1.10 3.40
C GLN A 117 -14.83 0.48 2.20
N GLN A 118 -14.17 1.31 1.38
CA GLN A 118 -13.42 0.82 0.21
C GLN A 118 -12.16 0.09 0.64
N VAL A 119 -11.47 0.62 1.67
CA VAL A 119 -10.30 0.00 2.30
C VAL A 119 -10.69 -1.35 2.90
N GLN A 120 -11.75 -1.41 3.69
CA GLN A 120 -12.19 -2.67 4.29
C GLN A 120 -12.60 -3.70 3.23
N SER A 121 -13.33 -3.28 2.19
CA SER A 121 -13.72 -4.17 1.09
C SER A 121 -12.50 -4.72 0.35
N LEU A 122 -11.48 -3.89 0.12
CA LEU A 122 -10.21 -4.31 -0.48
C LEU A 122 -9.49 -5.33 0.42
N LEU A 123 -9.36 -5.05 1.71
CA LEU A 123 -8.71 -5.95 2.67
C LEU A 123 -9.42 -7.30 2.75
N ASN A 124 -10.75 -7.31 2.79
CA ASN A 124 -11.54 -8.54 2.78
C ASN A 124 -11.30 -9.34 1.49
N ALA A 125 -11.25 -8.68 0.33
CA ALA A 125 -10.99 -9.34 -0.94
C ALA A 125 -9.57 -9.95 -0.99
N VAL A 126 -8.56 -9.21 -0.53
CA VAL A 126 -7.17 -9.68 -0.45
C VAL A 126 -7.06 -10.87 0.51
N GLN A 127 -7.65 -10.77 1.71
CA GLN A 127 -7.66 -11.85 2.70
C GLN A 127 -8.34 -13.11 2.16
N GLY A 128 -9.49 -12.96 1.49
CA GLY A 128 -10.18 -14.09 0.87
C GLY A 128 -9.38 -14.77 -0.25
N ILE A 129 -8.39 -14.12 -0.86
CA ILE A 129 -7.44 -14.74 -1.78
C ILE A 129 -6.32 -15.45 -1.02
N LEU A 130 -5.76 -14.79 0.00
CA LEU A 130 -4.69 -15.33 0.83
C LEU A 130 -5.10 -16.61 1.59
N GLU A 131 -6.37 -16.73 1.96
CA GLU A 131 -6.91 -17.93 2.65
C GLU A 131 -7.13 -19.12 1.71
N LYS A 132 -7.19 -18.89 0.39
CA LYS A 132 -7.45 -19.93 -0.62
C LYS A 132 -6.19 -20.48 -1.29
N GLY A 133 -5.07 -19.77 -1.18
CA GLY A 133 -3.78 -20.10 -1.81
C GLY A 133 -2.83 -20.76 -0.82
#